data_AF-A0A8S9ABV0-F1
#
_entry.id   AF-A0A8S9ABV0-F1
#
_cell.length_a   1.000
_cell.length_b   1.000
_cell.length_c   1.000
_cell.angle_alpha   90.00
_cell.angle_beta   90.00
_cell.angle_gamma   90.00
#
_symmetry.space_group_name_H-M   'P 1'
#
loop_
_entity.id
_entity.type
_entity.pdbx_description
1 polymer ?
#
loop_
_entity_poly.entity_id
_entity_poly.type
_entity_poly.pdbx_seq_one_letter_code
_entity_poly.pdbx_strand_id
1 'polypeptide(L)'
;MQGFDTATFNESVVSGLTEAAIQIANGSVSNLRSVAGSDGRVWTATFTPTANLARTSSSITIGADGLRDRAGNTSSGSQPFYTSTIVIDTKVFAVNAATVNGKQLVLRYSDETMLDPDQTHNAPNDAFVVLVGGVRNSVTGVVVDAA
;
A
#
# COMPACT_ATOMS: atom_id res chain seq x y z
N MET A 1 -2.31 -3.18 -4.87
CA MET A 1 -0.84 -3.15 -4.93
C MET A 1 -0.34 -4.35 -4.14
N GLN A 2 0.33 -5.32 -4.76
CA GLN A 2 0.94 -6.45 -4.06
C GLN A 2 2.42 -6.08 -3.83
N GLY A 3 2.81 -5.95 -2.57
CA GLY A 3 4.21 -5.71 -2.16
C GLY A 3 4.86 -7.03 -1.74
N PHE A 4 6.16 -7.17 -2.01
CA PHE A 4 6.97 -8.24 -1.44
C PHE A 4 7.75 -7.65 -0.27
N ASP A 5 7.45 -8.10 0.95
CA ASP A 5 8.23 -7.75 2.13
C ASP A 5 9.31 -8.81 2.36
N THR A 6 10.56 -8.37 2.52
CA THR A 6 11.73 -9.25 2.69
C THR A 6 12.21 -9.19 4.14
N ALA A 7 12.31 -10.34 4.79
CA ALA A 7 12.91 -10.47 6.11
C ALA A 7 14.27 -11.20 6.02
N THR A 8 15.27 -10.69 6.74
CA THR A 8 16.62 -11.26 6.81
C THR A 8 16.95 -11.62 8.26
N PHE A 9 17.34 -12.87 8.48
CA PHE A 9 17.80 -13.37 9.78
C PHE A 9 19.33 -13.39 9.84
N ASN A 10 19.90 -13.09 11.02
CA ASN A 10 21.34 -13.15 11.26
C ASN A 10 21.88 -14.59 11.28
N GLU A 11 20.99 -15.57 11.39
CA GLU A 11 21.29 -17.01 11.43
C GLU A 11 20.27 -17.80 10.59
N SER A 12 20.63 -19.03 10.22
CA SER A 12 19.79 -19.89 9.40
C SER A 12 18.55 -20.31 10.19
N VAL A 13 17.34 -19.95 9.73
CA VAL A 13 16.09 -20.45 10.30
C VAL A 13 15.70 -21.71 9.54
N VAL A 14 15.73 -22.85 10.24
CA VAL A 14 15.55 -24.18 9.63
C VAL A 14 14.14 -24.71 9.85
N SER A 15 13.48 -24.29 10.93
CA SER A 15 12.06 -24.63 11.20
C SER A 15 11.44 -23.64 12.21
N GLY A 16 10.11 -23.64 12.30
CA GLY A 16 9.35 -22.86 13.29
C GLY A 16 8.79 -21.54 12.78
N LEU A 17 9.32 -20.98 11.69
CA LEU A 17 8.71 -19.79 11.07
C LEU A 17 7.45 -20.20 10.30
N THR A 18 6.32 -19.67 10.74
CA THR A 18 5.01 -19.90 10.12
C THR A 18 4.33 -18.56 9.88
N GLU A 19 3.28 -18.53 9.06
CA GLU A 19 2.49 -17.31 8.83
C GLU A 19 1.88 -16.77 10.13
N ALA A 20 1.56 -17.65 11.09
CA ALA A 20 1.05 -17.25 12.41
C ALA A 20 2.07 -16.47 13.26
N ALA A 21 3.37 -16.59 12.94
CA ALA A 21 4.41 -15.80 13.59
C ALA A 21 4.50 -14.38 13.01
N ILE A 22 3.88 -14.09 11.86
CA ILE A 22 3.91 -12.77 11.22
C ILE A 22 2.64 -12.01 11.60
N GLN A 23 2.81 -10.93 12.37
CA GLN A 23 1.74 -10.04 12.76
C GLN A 23 1.79 -8.78 11.90
N ILE A 24 0.68 -8.48 11.24
CA ILE A 24 0.51 -7.27 10.45
C ILE A 24 -0.93 -6.78 10.59
N ALA A 25 -1.10 -5.47 10.82
CA ALA A 25 -2.41 -4.85 10.77
C ALA A 25 -2.84 -4.61 9.31
N ASN A 26 -4.12 -4.37 9.07
CA ASN A 26 -4.64 -3.89 7.78
C ASN A 26 -4.41 -4.83 6.58
N GLY A 27 -4.32 -6.14 6.83
CA GLY A 27 -4.32 -7.17 5.80
C GLY A 27 -3.93 -8.53 6.35
N SER A 28 -3.52 -9.44 5.47
CA SER A 28 -3.12 -10.80 5.81
C SER A 28 -1.88 -11.24 5.04
N VAL A 29 -1.10 -12.15 5.62
CA VAL A 29 0.09 -12.74 5.00
C VAL A 29 -0.21 -14.17 4.55
N SER A 30 0.31 -14.56 3.39
CA SER A 30 0.19 -15.90 2.82
C SER A 30 1.45 -16.27 2.02
N ASN A 31 1.58 -17.53 1.60
CA ASN A 31 2.66 -18.01 0.74
C ASN A 31 4.07 -17.78 1.32
N LEU A 32 4.21 -17.89 2.64
CA LEU A 32 5.51 -17.78 3.30
C LEU A 32 6.45 -18.89 2.83
N ARG A 33 7.64 -18.52 2.36
CA ARG A 33 8.66 -19.46 1.88
C ARG A 33 10.07 -18.92 2.07
N SER A 34 11.03 -19.82 2.29
CA SER A 34 12.46 -19.45 2.26
C SER A 34 12.91 -19.22 0.83
N VAL A 35 13.78 -18.25 0.60
CA VAL A 35 14.43 -18.04 -0.70
C VAL A 35 15.51 -19.10 -0.91
N ALA A 36 15.43 -19.82 -2.04
CA ALA A 36 16.43 -20.84 -2.39
C ALA A 36 17.84 -20.23 -2.45
N GLY A 37 18.83 -20.94 -1.89
CA GLY A 37 20.23 -20.47 -1.85
C GLY A 37 20.52 -19.39 -0.80
N SER A 38 19.55 -19.04 0.07
CA SER A 38 19.75 -18.07 1.16
C SER A 38 20.20 -18.69 2.49
N ASP A 39 20.53 -19.99 2.49
CA ASP A 39 20.81 -20.77 3.70
C ASP A 39 19.72 -20.62 4.79
N GLY A 40 18.45 -20.48 4.41
CA GLY A 40 17.33 -20.33 5.35
C GLY A 40 17.28 -18.97 6.08
N ARG A 41 18.08 -17.99 5.63
CA ARG A 41 18.17 -16.65 6.25
C ARG A 41 17.24 -15.64 5.62
N VAL A 42 16.77 -15.87 4.39
CA VAL A 42 15.89 -14.94 3.68
C VAL A 42 14.56 -15.62 3.41
N TRP A 43 13.48 -14.94 3.78
CA TRP A 43 12.11 -15.41 3.61
C TRP A 43 11.28 -14.37 2.87
N THR A 44 10.35 -14.86 2.05
CA THR A 44 9.39 -14.05 1.31
C THR A 44 7.98 -14.52 1.62
N ALA A 45 7.04 -13.58 1.71
CA ALA A 45 5.63 -13.86 1.81
C ALA A 45 4.83 -12.88 0.92
N THR A 46 3.57 -13.21 0.70
CA THR A 46 2.61 -12.36 -0.01
C THR A 46 1.75 -11.64 1.02
N PHE A 47 1.85 -10.32 1.07
CA PHE A 47 0.93 -9.48 1.82
C PHE A 47 -0.26 -9.08 0.95
N THR A 48 -1.47 -9.41 1.43
CA THR A 48 -2.73 -8.96 0.83
C THR A 48 -3.34 -7.88 1.72
N PRO A 49 -3.30 -6.60 1.33
CA PRO A 49 -3.91 -5.54 2.11
C PRO A 49 -5.43 -5.64 2.12
N THR A 50 -6.06 -5.19 3.19
CA THR A 50 -7.52 -5.02 3.26
C THR A 50 -8.00 -4.06 2.16
N ALA A 51 -9.07 -4.41 1.45
CA ALA A 51 -9.65 -3.57 0.41
C ALA A 51 -10.35 -2.33 1.00
N ASN A 52 -10.49 -1.27 0.19
CA ASN A 52 -11.18 -0.02 0.56
C ASN A 52 -10.60 0.67 1.80
N LEU A 53 -9.30 0.53 2.01
CA LEU A 53 -8.59 1.15 3.10
C LEU A 53 -8.04 2.50 2.65
N ALA A 54 -8.44 3.58 3.32
CA ALA A 54 -7.83 4.89 3.15
C ALA A 54 -6.35 4.84 3.55
N ARG A 55 -5.54 5.76 3.00
CA ARG A 55 -4.11 5.84 3.27
C ARG A 55 -3.81 5.70 4.76
N THR A 56 -3.14 4.62 5.14
CA THR A 56 -2.79 4.34 6.54
C THR A 56 -1.44 3.64 6.64
N SER A 57 -0.79 3.81 7.78
CA SER A 57 0.47 3.13 8.09
C SER A 57 0.19 1.77 8.74
N SER A 58 0.97 0.76 8.35
CA SER A 58 0.95 -0.56 8.99
C SER A 58 2.37 -0.97 9.35
N SER A 59 2.51 -1.73 10.44
CA SER A 59 3.78 -2.31 10.86
C SER A 59 3.74 -3.82 10.72
N ILE A 60 4.86 -4.38 10.25
CA ILE A 60 5.08 -5.83 10.22
C ILE A 60 5.92 -6.19 11.43
N THR A 61 5.52 -7.23 12.16
CA THR A 61 6.29 -7.79 13.27
C THR A 61 6.40 -9.30 13.10
N ILE A 62 7.58 -9.85 13.34
CA ILE A 62 7.81 -11.30 13.32
C ILE A 62 8.08 -11.76 14.75
N GLY A 63 7.26 -12.68 15.24
CA GLY A 63 7.48 -13.38 16.50
C GLY A 63 8.56 -14.44 16.35
N ALA A 64 9.55 -14.41 17.24
CA ALA A 64 10.67 -15.35 17.22
C ALA A 64 10.46 -16.60 18.08
N ASP A 65 9.33 -16.75 18.76
CA ASP A 65 9.11 -17.89 19.66
C ASP A 65 9.14 -19.23 18.90
N GLY A 66 10.05 -20.12 19.29
CA GLY A 66 10.14 -21.46 18.73
C GLY A 66 10.84 -21.55 17.37
N LEU A 67 11.43 -20.46 16.85
CA LEU A 67 12.34 -20.56 15.71
C LEU A 67 13.55 -21.41 16.08
N ARG A 68 13.94 -22.32 15.19
CA ARG A 68 15.10 -23.20 15.37
C ARG A 68 16.16 -22.91 14.34
N ASP A 69 17.39 -22.79 14.82
CA ASP A 69 18.55 -22.70 13.96
C ASP A 69 19.05 -24.07 13.49
N ARG A 70 20.12 -24.07 12.68
CA ARG A 70 20.77 -25.29 12.20
C ARG A 70 21.49 -26.10 13.28
N ALA A 71 21.88 -25.45 14.39
CA ALA A 71 22.47 -26.12 15.55
C ALA A 71 21.39 -26.72 16.48
N GLY A 72 20.11 -26.49 16.19
CA GLY A 72 18.98 -26.96 16.98
C GLY A 72 18.62 -26.06 18.16
N ASN A 73 19.23 -24.88 18.27
CA ASN A 73 18.91 -23.91 19.31
C ASN A 73 17.52 -23.31 19.02
N THR A 74 16.69 -23.25 20.05
CA THR A 74 15.39 -22.56 19.99
C THR A 74 15.53 -21.14 20.50
N SER A 75 15.10 -20.15 19.73
CA SER A 75 14.89 -18.81 20.28
C SER A 75 13.79 -18.86 21.34
N SER A 76 14.09 -18.27 22.50
CA SER A 76 13.14 -18.07 23.58
C SER A 76 12.86 -16.57 23.70
N GLY A 77 11.59 -16.20 23.54
CA GLY A 77 11.12 -14.83 23.64
C GLY A 77 10.61 -14.28 22.32
N SER A 78 9.45 -13.63 22.40
CA SER A 78 8.95 -12.69 21.39
C SER A 78 9.87 -11.47 21.38
N GLN A 79 11.03 -11.57 20.73
CA GLN A 79 11.82 -10.41 20.37
C GLN A 79 11.20 -9.82 19.10
N PRO A 80 10.49 -8.67 19.16
CA PRO A 80 9.95 -8.03 17.97
C PRO A 80 11.13 -7.51 17.14
N PHE A 81 11.58 -8.30 16.18
CA PHE A 81 12.58 -7.85 15.22
C PHE A 81 11.89 -7.30 13.96
N TYR A 82 12.42 -6.16 13.49
CA TYR A 82 12.12 -5.47 12.24
C TYR A 82 10.70 -4.93 12.09
N THR A 83 10.39 -3.85 12.81
CA THR A 83 9.24 -3.01 12.46
C THR A 83 9.54 -2.25 11.17
N SER A 84 9.14 -2.81 10.04
CA SER A 84 9.04 -2.06 8.79
C SER A 84 7.67 -1.39 8.77
N THR A 85 7.65 -0.07 8.63
CA THR A 85 6.42 0.67 8.38
C THR A 85 6.16 0.73 6.89
N ILE A 86 5.00 0.23 6.47
CA ILE A 86 4.50 0.38 5.10
C ILE A 86 3.33 1.33 5.09
N VAL A 87 3.18 2.09 4.01
CA VAL A 87 1.97 2.86 3.77
C VAL A 87 1.08 2.09 2.80
N ILE A 88 -0.16 1.87 3.20
CA ILE A 88 -1.16 1.14 2.43
C ILE A 88 -2.25 2.12 2.02
N ASP A 89 -2.55 2.14 0.74
CA ASP A 89 -3.76 2.76 0.20
C ASP A 89 -4.38 1.80 -0.82
N THR A 90 -5.59 1.34 -0.53
CA THR A 90 -6.39 0.49 -1.42
C THR A 90 -7.76 1.10 -1.71
N LYS A 91 -7.98 2.35 -1.30
CA LYS A 91 -9.21 3.06 -1.61
C LYS A 91 -9.23 3.39 -3.08
N VAL A 92 -10.32 3.05 -3.75
CA VAL A 92 -10.51 3.43 -5.16
C VAL A 92 -10.73 4.93 -5.23
N PHE A 93 -9.99 5.59 -6.10
CA PHE A 93 -10.22 6.99 -6.44
C PHE A 93 -11.55 7.13 -7.17
N ALA A 94 -12.48 7.90 -6.61
CA ALA A 94 -13.82 8.10 -7.17
C ALA A 94 -14.19 9.59 -7.20
N VAL A 95 -14.98 10.00 -8.19
CA VAL A 95 -15.65 11.31 -8.21
C VAL A 95 -16.89 11.20 -7.31
N ASN A 96 -16.96 12.01 -6.26
CA ASN A 96 -18.06 12.03 -5.30
C ASN A 96 -19.11 13.10 -5.61
N ALA A 97 -18.70 14.20 -6.24
CA ALA A 97 -19.61 15.26 -6.64
C ALA A 97 -19.12 15.98 -7.89
N ALA A 98 -20.07 16.49 -8.67
CA ALA A 98 -19.83 17.39 -9.78
C ALA A 98 -20.79 18.58 -9.65
N THR A 99 -20.26 19.78 -9.54
CA THR A 99 -21.05 21.01 -9.39
C THR A 99 -20.60 22.07 -10.37
N VAL A 100 -21.54 22.87 -10.86
CA VAL A 100 -21.21 24.02 -11.71
C VAL A 100 -21.27 25.29 -10.86
N ASN A 101 -20.18 26.05 -10.87
CA ASN A 101 -20.09 27.38 -10.27
C ASN A 101 -19.78 28.42 -11.35
N GLY A 102 -20.83 29.06 -11.89
CA GLY A 102 -20.70 29.97 -13.02
C GLY A 102 -20.15 29.26 -14.26
N LYS A 103 -18.90 29.57 -14.64
CA LYS A 103 -18.22 28.97 -15.80
C LYS A 103 -17.30 27.80 -15.43
N GLN A 104 -17.25 27.40 -14.16
CA GLN A 104 -16.39 26.33 -13.67
C GLN A 104 -17.20 25.08 -13.41
N LEU A 105 -16.71 23.93 -13.91
CA LEU A 105 -17.13 22.61 -13.45
C LEU A 105 -16.14 22.18 -12.35
N VAL A 106 -16.65 21.98 -11.14
CA VAL A 106 -15.87 21.51 -9.99
C VAL A 106 -16.19 20.03 -9.77
N LEU A 107 -15.16 19.20 -9.84
CA LEU A 107 -15.23 17.78 -9.50
C LEU A 107 -14.61 17.58 -8.11
N ARG A 108 -15.33 16.92 -7.22
CA ARG A 108 -14.83 16.55 -5.88
C ARG A 108 -14.53 15.07 -5.84
N TYR A 109 -13.40 14.69 -5.28
CA TYR A 109 -12.93 13.30 -5.25
C TYR A 109 -13.05 12.68 -3.86
N SER A 110 -13.04 11.35 -3.81
CA SER A 110 -13.19 10.56 -2.59
C SER A 110 -12.03 10.66 -1.60
N ASP A 111 -10.90 11.19 -2.07
CA ASP A 111 -9.74 11.57 -1.27
C ASP A 111 -9.11 12.81 -1.93
N GLU A 112 -9.30 13.98 -1.31
CA GLU A 112 -8.77 15.25 -1.80
C GLU A 112 -7.33 15.49 -1.32
N THR A 113 -6.86 14.73 -0.32
CA THR A 113 -5.53 14.89 0.30
C THR A 113 -4.38 14.28 -0.51
N MET A 114 -4.72 13.45 -1.48
CA MET A 114 -3.77 12.80 -2.39
C MET A 114 -3.81 13.37 -3.81
N LEU A 115 -4.58 14.45 -4.04
CA LEU A 115 -4.53 15.15 -5.31
C LEU A 115 -3.16 15.82 -5.46
N ASP A 116 -2.61 15.77 -6.68
CA ASP A 116 -1.33 16.41 -6.96
C ASP A 116 -1.50 17.95 -6.95
N PRO A 117 -0.87 18.68 -6.01
CA PRO A 117 -0.99 20.13 -5.95
C PRO A 117 -0.17 20.84 -7.04
N ASP A 118 0.76 20.14 -7.69
CA ASP A 118 1.61 20.72 -8.73
C ASP A 118 0.80 20.90 -10.03
N GLN A 119 0.47 22.15 -10.31
CA GLN A 119 -0.33 22.52 -11.48
C GLN A 119 0.36 22.16 -12.81
N THR A 120 1.67 21.88 -12.82
CA THR A 120 2.40 21.42 -14.02
C THR A 120 2.06 19.98 -14.39
N HIS A 121 1.54 19.18 -13.44
CA HIS A 121 1.05 17.82 -13.69
C HIS A 121 -0.45 17.78 -14.01
N ASN A 122 -1.12 18.92 -14.09
CA ASN A 122 -2.53 18.96 -14.46
C ASN A 122 -2.75 18.33 -15.83
N ALA A 123 -3.88 17.64 -15.94
CA ALA A 123 -4.35 17.19 -17.24
C ALA A 123 -4.53 18.39 -18.18
N PRO A 124 -4.11 18.26 -19.46
CA PRO A 124 -4.26 19.34 -20.42
C PRO A 124 -5.74 19.62 -20.71
N ASN A 125 -6.06 20.81 -21.21
CA ASN A 125 -7.44 21.24 -21.45
C ASN A 125 -8.22 20.30 -22.38
N ASP A 126 -7.55 19.64 -23.32
CA ASP A 126 -8.15 18.71 -24.28
C ASP A 126 -8.35 17.28 -23.73
N ALA A 127 -7.86 16.99 -22.53
CA ALA A 127 -8.16 15.74 -21.82
C ALA A 127 -9.65 15.63 -21.43
N PHE A 128 -10.37 16.76 -21.44
CA PHE A 128 -11.78 16.82 -21.07
C PHE A 128 -12.65 17.22 -22.25
N VAL A 129 -13.77 16.51 -22.41
CA VAL A 129 -14.84 16.90 -23.33
C VAL A 129 -16.03 17.38 -22.51
N VAL A 130 -16.25 18.69 -22.49
CA VAL A 130 -17.41 19.29 -21.85
C VAL A 130 -18.47 19.56 -22.91
N LEU A 131 -19.68 19.04 -22.70
CA LEU A 131 -20.82 19.24 -23.59
C LEU A 131 -21.93 19.99 -22.87
N VAL A 132 -22.53 20.97 -23.53
CA VAL A 132 -23.75 21.64 -23.08
C VAL A 132 -24.79 21.46 -24.17
N GLY A 133 -25.85 20.69 -23.90
CA GLY A 133 -26.86 20.36 -24.91
C GLY A 133 -26.28 19.60 -26.12
N GLY A 134 -25.22 18.81 -25.92
CA GLY A 134 -24.52 18.08 -26.99
C GLY A 134 -23.50 18.90 -27.78
N VAL A 135 -23.40 20.21 -27.54
CA VAL A 135 -22.40 21.07 -28.18
C VAL A 135 -21.16 21.15 -27.31
N ARG A 136 -19.97 21.02 -27.92
CA ARG A 136 -18.69 21.14 -27.20
C ARG A 136 -18.51 22.55 -26.66
N ASN A 137 -18.16 22.62 -25.38
CA ASN A 137 -17.69 23.82 -24.71
C ASN A 137 -16.19 23.67 -24.41
N SER A 138 -15.40 24.68 -24.74
CA SER A 138 -13.95 24.61 -24.61
C SER A 138 -13.54 24.74 -23.14
N VAL A 139 -12.71 23.81 -22.67
CA VAL A 139 -11.99 23.96 -21.40
C VAL A 139 -10.83 24.91 -21.62
N THR A 140 -10.75 25.97 -20.83
CA THR A 140 -9.70 27.00 -20.95
C THR A 140 -8.62 26.88 -19.88
N GLY A 141 -8.85 26.07 -18.85
CA GLY A 141 -7.88 25.80 -17.80
C GLY A 141 -8.35 24.66 -16.90
N VAL A 142 -7.40 23.93 -16.35
CA VAL A 142 -7.59 22.91 -15.32
C VAL A 142 -6.75 23.35 -14.13
N VAL A 143 -7.37 23.36 -12.95
CA VAL A 143 -6.71 23.68 -11.68
C VAL A 143 -7.07 22.58 -10.69
N VAL A 144 -6.07 22.09 -9.97
CA VAL A 144 -6.26 21.15 -8.86
C VAL A 144 -6.14 21.93 -7.56
N ASP A 145 -7.17 21.86 -6.74
CA ASP A 145 -7.17 22.40 -5.37
C ASP A 145 -7.06 21.20 -4.43
N ALA A 146 -5.82 20.83 -4.09
CA ALA A 146 -5.55 19.78 -3.13
C ALA A 146 -5.74 20.36 -1.71
N ALA A 147 -6.54 19.67 -0.89
CA ALA A 147 -6.90 20.10 0.46
C ALA A 147 -5.75 19.99 1.47
#